data_AF-A0A502G8M7-F1
#
_entry.id   AF-A0A502G8M7-F1
#
_cell.length_a   1.000
_cell.length_b   1.000
_cell.length_c   1.000
_cell.angle_alpha   90.00
_cell.angle_beta   90.00
_cell.angle_gamma   90.00
#
_symmetry.space_group_name_H-M   'P 1'
#
loop_
_entity.id
_entity.type
_entity.pdbx_description
1 polymer ?
#
loop_
_entity_poly.entity_id
_entity_poly.type
_entity_poly.pdbx_seq_one_letter_code
_entity_poly.pdbx_strand_id
1 'polypeptide(L)'
;MRTLRAGVLGLGLLGAAAGLSPALAQPIDLSGGGPVEITATEGIEWRQGEQVIVARGKARAVRDGVTVDAARLIARYRPRAPAPGAAAPAARGEAAGSENPMSGGEIWRLEAEGDVRITTATDKAQGDRGVYDMDQAVMVLTGRDLKLTTPNDTIVARDSLEYWSQRRMAVARGAARVTTSDNRQIMADTLVAYFLESAPGVQAAAARAPAAGGAASGAAGGSGAAPRPVPGEGSKVDRVEVFGNVEIRTETEVVRGDRGVYSPVSGMARVLGNVRITRGQNQLQGQEAIVNLRTGISRLVSAPGQRVQGLVLPSSGQEATPPGGAAAPSPSPSPAQGRGR
;
A
#
# COMPACT_ATOMS: atom_id res chain seq x y z
N MET A 1 34.05 62.18 36.28
CA MET A 1 32.85 61.94 37.13
C MET A 1 31.75 61.33 36.26
N ARG A 2 30.84 60.55 36.89
CA ARG A 2 29.60 59.97 36.33
C ARG A 2 29.75 58.84 35.29
N THR A 3 29.65 57.64 35.84
CA THR A 3 29.21 56.38 35.24
C THR A 3 27.85 56.45 34.54
N LEU A 4 27.59 55.56 33.57
CA LEU A 4 26.28 54.90 33.43
C LEU A 4 26.40 53.56 32.68
N ARG A 5 25.60 52.58 33.10
CA ARG A 5 25.55 51.21 32.57
C ARG A 5 24.40 51.06 31.57
N ALA A 6 24.62 50.34 30.47
CA ALA A 6 23.63 49.59 29.69
C ALA A 6 24.38 48.64 28.75
N GLY A 7 23.94 47.42 28.41
CA GLY A 7 22.81 46.64 28.88
C GLY A 7 22.76 45.38 28.01
N VAL A 8 22.96 44.18 28.59
CA VAL A 8 23.04 42.94 27.81
C VAL A 8 21.63 42.47 27.43
N LEU A 9 21.28 42.58 26.15
CA LEU A 9 20.13 41.88 25.58
C LEU A 9 20.61 40.57 24.94
N GLY A 10 20.34 39.45 25.63
CA GLY A 10 20.55 38.12 25.09
C GLY A 10 19.50 37.81 24.02
N LEU A 11 19.96 37.51 22.80
CA LEU A 11 19.09 37.12 21.69
C LEU A 11 18.65 35.65 21.88
N GLY A 12 17.48 35.43 22.48
CA GLY A 12 16.91 34.10 22.65
C GLY A 12 16.41 33.55 21.31
N LEU A 13 17.10 32.56 20.74
CA LEU A 13 16.57 31.78 19.63
C LEU A 13 15.34 30.97 20.11
N LEU A 14 14.15 31.32 19.62
CA LEU A 14 13.04 30.36 19.60
C LEU A 14 13.35 29.29 18.55
N GLY A 15 13.82 28.13 19.01
CA GLY A 15 13.90 26.94 18.19
C GLY A 15 12.49 26.46 17.81
N ALA A 16 12.06 26.74 16.59
CA ALA A 16 10.83 26.19 16.03
C ALA A 16 11.03 24.68 15.80
N ALA A 17 10.65 23.87 16.78
CA ALA A 17 10.59 22.42 16.63
C ALA A 17 9.48 22.06 15.64
N ALA A 18 9.85 21.93 14.36
CA ALA A 18 8.97 21.42 13.32
C ALA A 18 8.61 19.96 13.65
N GLY A 19 7.43 19.77 14.25
CA GLY A 19 6.89 18.45 14.52
C GLY A 19 6.67 17.70 13.21
N LEU A 20 7.48 16.68 12.96
CA LEU A 20 7.27 15.71 11.89
C LEU A 20 6.01 14.89 12.21
N SER A 21 4.85 15.41 11.84
CA SER A 21 3.61 14.65 11.84
C SER A 21 3.74 13.48 10.87
N PRO A 22 3.43 12.23 11.28
CA PRO A 22 3.46 11.10 10.35
C PRO A 22 2.45 11.32 9.23
N ALA A 23 2.94 11.38 8.00
CA ALA A 23 2.11 11.54 6.80
C ALA A 23 1.28 10.26 6.57
N LEU A 24 0.00 10.31 6.93
CA LEU A 24 -0.95 9.24 6.62
C LEU A 24 -1.29 9.26 5.13
N ALA A 25 -1.39 8.08 4.52
CA ALA A 25 -1.80 7.93 3.13
C ALA A 25 -3.12 8.67 2.82
N GLN A 26 -3.11 9.45 1.74
CA GLN A 26 -4.22 10.25 1.25
C GLN A 26 -5.00 9.46 0.19
N PRO A 27 -6.34 9.37 0.26
CA PRO A 27 -7.11 8.62 -0.71
C PRO A 27 -6.94 9.21 -2.11
N ILE A 28 -6.88 8.34 -3.14
CA ILE A 28 -6.98 8.78 -4.54
C ILE A 28 -8.46 9.03 -4.84
N ASP A 29 -8.96 10.16 -4.37
CA ASP A 29 -10.35 10.55 -4.54
C ASP A 29 -10.48 11.76 -5.47
N LEU A 30 -11.11 11.54 -6.62
CA LEU A 30 -11.44 12.58 -7.59
C LEU A 30 -12.94 12.94 -7.55
N SER A 31 -13.73 12.40 -6.60
CA SER A 31 -15.16 12.68 -6.46
C SER A 31 -15.48 13.91 -5.60
N GLY A 32 -14.47 14.48 -4.92
CA GLY A 32 -14.59 15.71 -4.13
C GLY A 32 -15.11 16.91 -4.94
N GLY A 33 -15.77 17.85 -4.26
CA GLY A 33 -16.30 19.07 -4.89
C GLY A 33 -15.19 20.02 -5.36
N GLY A 34 -15.38 20.67 -6.51
CA GLY A 34 -14.44 21.67 -7.05
C GLY A 34 -14.16 21.51 -8.54
N PRO A 35 -13.50 22.49 -9.18
CA PRO A 35 -13.12 22.42 -10.59
C PRO A 35 -12.05 21.36 -10.84
N VAL A 36 -12.01 20.82 -12.06
CA VAL A 36 -10.90 20.02 -12.57
C VAL A 36 -10.08 20.91 -13.49
N GLU A 37 -8.82 21.15 -13.17
CA GLU A 37 -7.90 21.85 -14.07
C GLU A 37 -7.37 20.84 -15.10
N ILE A 38 -7.38 21.19 -16.39
CA ILE A 38 -6.88 20.33 -17.48
C ILE A 38 -5.90 21.14 -18.33
N THR A 39 -4.70 20.58 -18.55
CA THR A 39 -3.63 21.17 -19.38
C THR A 39 -3.07 20.11 -20.35
N ALA A 40 -2.54 20.55 -21.50
CA ALA A 40 -1.97 19.67 -22.52
C ALA A 40 -1.05 20.45 -23.48
N THR A 41 -0.12 19.77 -24.16
CA THR A 41 0.88 20.40 -25.04
C THR A 41 0.50 20.43 -26.52
N GLU A 42 -0.35 19.52 -26.99
CA GLU A 42 -0.83 19.48 -28.39
C GLU A 42 -2.21 20.14 -28.55
N GLY A 43 -2.88 20.45 -27.43
CA GLY A 43 -4.13 21.19 -27.39
C GLY A 43 -5.26 20.47 -26.66
N ILE A 44 -6.38 21.19 -26.54
CA ILE A 44 -7.61 20.72 -25.90
C ILE A 44 -8.77 20.96 -26.87
N GLU A 45 -9.43 19.90 -27.29
CA GLU A 45 -10.65 19.93 -28.11
C GLU A 45 -11.89 19.90 -27.22
N TRP A 46 -12.78 20.87 -27.37
CA TRP A 46 -14.12 20.83 -26.81
C TRP A 46 -15.11 20.33 -27.86
N ARG A 47 -15.74 19.18 -27.63
CA ARG A 47 -16.67 18.55 -28.57
C ARG A 47 -18.09 18.58 -28.01
N GLN A 48 -18.77 19.70 -28.22
CA GLN A 48 -20.05 19.97 -27.54
C GLN A 48 -21.15 18.95 -27.87
N GLY A 49 -21.27 18.53 -29.14
CA GLY A 49 -22.23 17.51 -29.57
C GLY A 49 -21.93 16.09 -29.04
N GLU A 50 -20.67 15.81 -28.68
CA GLU A 50 -20.26 14.54 -28.06
C GLU A 50 -20.24 14.63 -26.50
N GLN A 51 -20.41 15.83 -25.94
CA GLN A 51 -20.27 16.14 -24.51
C GLN A 51 -18.93 15.69 -23.90
N VAL A 52 -17.83 15.85 -24.66
CA VAL A 52 -16.47 15.52 -24.20
C VAL A 52 -15.48 16.66 -24.40
N ILE A 53 -14.49 16.69 -23.52
CA ILE A 53 -13.27 17.49 -23.63
C ILE A 53 -12.12 16.49 -23.84
N VAL A 54 -11.32 16.68 -24.90
CA VAL A 54 -10.19 15.80 -25.24
C VAL A 54 -8.89 16.59 -25.22
N ALA A 55 -8.00 16.27 -24.30
CA ALA A 55 -6.70 16.89 -24.12
C ALA A 55 -5.59 15.94 -24.62
N ARG A 56 -4.66 16.42 -25.45
CA ARG A 56 -3.59 15.59 -26.07
C ARG A 56 -2.19 16.15 -25.89
N GLY A 57 -1.21 15.24 -25.80
CA GLY A 57 0.20 15.54 -25.59
C GLY A 57 0.46 15.94 -24.14
N LYS A 58 1.10 15.06 -23.36
CA LYS A 58 1.40 15.24 -21.93
C LYS A 58 0.20 15.83 -21.16
N ALA A 59 -0.99 15.26 -21.41
CA ALA A 59 -2.24 15.73 -20.88
C ALA A 59 -2.25 15.52 -19.36
N ARG A 60 -2.58 16.56 -18.61
CA ARG A 60 -2.60 16.58 -17.14
C ARG A 60 -3.94 17.10 -16.63
N ALA A 61 -4.56 16.36 -15.72
CA ALA A 61 -5.70 16.81 -14.92
C ALA A 61 -5.29 16.94 -13.45
N VAL A 62 -5.80 17.98 -12.76
CA VAL A 62 -5.60 18.20 -11.32
C VAL A 62 -6.94 18.48 -10.65
N ARG A 63 -7.23 17.77 -9.56
CA ARG A 63 -8.39 18.02 -8.67
C ARG A 63 -8.04 17.60 -7.25
N ASP A 64 -8.33 18.45 -6.27
CA ASP A 64 -8.23 18.15 -4.82
C ASP A 64 -6.92 17.45 -4.39
N GLY A 65 -5.78 17.95 -4.87
CA GLY A 65 -4.45 17.39 -4.58
C GLY A 65 -4.09 16.11 -5.35
N VAL A 66 -5.01 15.53 -6.12
CA VAL A 66 -4.75 14.42 -7.05
C VAL A 66 -4.36 14.96 -8.42
N THR A 67 -3.23 14.51 -8.94
CA THR A 67 -2.76 14.77 -10.31
C THR A 67 -2.84 13.51 -11.16
N VAL A 68 -3.40 13.59 -12.35
CA VAL A 68 -3.43 12.53 -13.37
C VAL A 68 -2.68 13.01 -14.61
N ASP A 69 -1.53 12.42 -14.91
CA ASP A 69 -0.79 12.59 -16.17
C ASP A 69 -1.05 11.43 -17.12
N ALA A 70 -1.16 11.70 -18.42
CA ALA A 70 -1.28 10.70 -19.49
C ALA A 70 -0.84 11.27 -20.86
N ALA A 71 -0.77 10.42 -21.90
CA ALA A 71 -0.62 10.89 -23.28
C ALA A 71 -1.90 11.59 -23.78
N ARG A 72 -3.08 11.08 -23.38
CA ARG A 72 -4.39 11.66 -23.66
C ARG A 72 -5.31 11.61 -22.43
N LEU A 73 -6.09 12.67 -22.24
CA LEU A 73 -7.21 12.71 -21.30
C LEU A 73 -8.53 12.97 -22.03
N ILE A 74 -9.60 12.34 -21.56
CA ILE A 74 -10.98 12.53 -22.02
C ILE A 74 -11.84 12.81 -20.79
N ALA A 75 -12.36 14.03 -20.66
CA ALA A 75 -13.35 14.34 -19.64
C ALA A 75 -14.75 14.33 -20.28
N ARG A 76 -15.62 13.43 -19.82
CA ARG A 76 -17.04 13.43 -20.21
C ARG A 76 -17.80 14.32 -19.25
N TYR A 77 -18.56 15.25 -19.80
CA TYR A 77 -19.38 16.16 -19.00
C TYR A 77 -20.86 16.02 -19.34
N ARG A 78 -21.70 16.56 -18.48
CA ARG A 78 -23.14 16.70 -18.67
C ARG A 78 -23.58 18.09 -18.20
N PRO A 79 -24.71 18.65 -18.66
CA PRO A 79 -25.28 19.84 -18.06
C PRO A 79 -25.47 19.62 -16.55
N ARG A 80 -25.03 20.56 -15.71
CA ARG A 80 -25.23 20.44 -14.26
C ARG A 80 -26.73 20.50 -13.96
N ALA A 81 -27.26 19.50 -13.25
CA ALA A 81 -28.64 19.53 -12.79
C ALA A 81 -28.88 20.75 -11.88
N PRO A 82 -30.01 21.47 -12.02
CA PRO A 82 -30.34 22.54 -11.09
C PRO A 82 -30.48 21.97 -9.67
N ALA A 83 -29.91 22.66 -8.68
CA ALA A 83 -29.95 22.20 -7.30
C ALA A 83 -31.41 22.07 -6.81
N PRO A 84 -31.78 21.01 -6.06
CA PRO A 84 -33.13 20.88 -5.52
C PRO A 84 -33.51 22.10 -4.67
N GLY A 85 -34.62 22.76 -5.04
CA GLY A 85 -35.06 24.00 -4.38
C GLY A 85 -34.42 25.30 -4.89
N ALA A 86 -33.56 25.24 -5.91
CA ALA A 86 -33.16 26.45 -6.65
C ALA A 86 -34.39 27.08 -7.33
N ALA A 87 -34.74 28.30 -6.94
CA ALA A 87 -35.73 29.08 -7.66
C ALA A 87 -35.28 29.25 -9.12
N ALA A 88 -36.22 29.11 -10.07
CA ALA A 88 -35.92 29.36 -11.47
C ALA A 88 -35.31 30.76 -11.63
N PRO A 89 -34.20 30.93 -12.38
CA PRO A 89 -33.56 32.22 -12.52
C PRO A 89 -34.57 33.21 -13.12
N ALA A 90 -34.83 34.31 -12.41
CA ALA A 90 -35.69 35.36 -12.90
C ALA A 90 -35.08 35.90 -14.20
N ALA A 91 -35.83 35.82 -15.30
CA ALA A 91 -35.37 36.25 -16.61
C ALA A 91 -34.99 37.74 -16.56
N ARG A 92 -33.69 38.04 -16.61
CA ARG A 92 -33.17 39.40 -16.75
C ARG A 92 -32.05 39.38 -17.78
N GLY A 93 -32.11 40.36 -18.68
CA GLY A 93 -31.26 40.45 -19.86
C GLY A 93 -29.77 40.61 -19.57
N GLU A 94 -29.03 40.49 -20.66
CA GLU A 94 -27.58 40.34 -20.75
C GLU A 94 -26.79 41.40 -19.97
N ALA A 95 -25.78 40.93 -19.23
CA ALA A 95 -24.60 41.71 -18.88
C ALA A 95 -23.39 40.77 -18.99
N ALA A 96 -22.57 40.96 -20.03
CA ALA A 96 -21.41 40.11 -20.30
C ALA A 96 -20.33 40.30 -19.23
N GLY A 97 -19.83 39.19 -18.67
CA GLY A 97 -18.73 39.20 -17.72
C GLY A 97 -18.60 37.88 -16.96
N SER A 98 -17.53 37.12 -17.23
CA SER A 98 -17.16 35.89 -16.52
C SER A 98 -18.01 34.64 -16.78
N GLU A 99 -18.49 34.44 -18.02
CA GLU A 99 -18.81 33.08 -18.50
C GLU A 99 -17.52 32.26 -18.64
N ASN A 100 -17.06 31.65 -17.55
CA ASN A 100 -16.13 30.54 -17.65
C ASN A 100 -16.81 29.44 -18.50
N PRO A 101 -16.23 28.95 -19.61
CA PRO A 101 -16.88 27.94 -20.45
C PRO A 101 -17.11 26.60 -19.74
N MET A 102 -16.45 26.36 -18.60
CA MET A 102 -16.75 25.23 -17.70
C MET A 102 -17.98 25.44 -16.79
N SER A 103 -18.66 26.60 -16.81
CA SER A 103 -19.70 26.94 -15.84
C SER A 103 -21.01 26.13 -15.99
N GLY A 104 -21.36 25.70 -17.21
CA GLY A 104 -22.58 24.93 -17.47
C GLY A 104 -22.46 23.41 -17.31
N GLY A 105 -21.23 22.89 -17.19
CA GLY A 105 -20.94 21.45 -17.25
C GLY A 105 -20.43 20.85 -15.92
N GLU A 106 -20.93 19.67 -15.58
CA GLU A 106 -20.31 18.78 -14.60
C GLU A 106 -19.57 17.65 -15.33
N ILE A 107 -18.27 17.52 -15.08
CA ILE A 107 -17.51 16.32 -15.46
C ILE A 107 -17.97 15.19 -14.54
N TRP A 108 -18.43 14.08 -15.10
CA TRP A 108 -18.86 12.89 -14.35
C TRP A 108 -17.91 11.70 -14.57
N ARG A 109 -17.06 11.74 -15.60
CA ARG A 109 -16.09 10.68 -15.90
C ARG A 109 -14.84 11.24 -16.54
N LEU A 110 -13.69 10.77 -16.07
CA LEU A 110 -12.36 11.08 -16.60
C LEU A 110 -11.71 9.78 -17.09
N GLU A 111 -11.24 9.76 -18.34
CA GLU A 111 -10.51 8.64 -18.94
C GLU A 111 -9.11 9.12 -19.33
N ALA A 112 -8.09 8.34 -18.96
CA ALA A 112 -6.68 8.63 -19.15
C ALA A 112 -6.02 7.50 -19.93
N GLU A 113 -5.26 7.81 -20.97
CA GLU A 113 -4.73 6.83 -21.93
C GLU A 113 -3.26 7.12 -22.25
N GLY A 114 -2.42 6.07 -22.18
CA GLY A 114 -0.98 6.11 -22.44
C GLY A 114 -0.17 6.63 -21.26
N ASP A 115 0.75 5.81 -20.74
CA ASP A 115 1.68 6.13 -19.65
C ASP A 115 1.02 6.82 -18.43
N VAL A 116 -0.17 6.34 -18.06
CA VAL A 116 -1.00 6.96 -17.02
C VAL A 116 -0.28 6.93 -15.68
N ARG A 117 -0.16 8.10 -15.05
CA ARG A 117 0.42 8.27 -13.72
C ARG A 117 -0.52 9.10 -12.87
N ILE A 118 -0.89 8.57 -11.71
CA ILE A 118 -1.76 9.23 -10.75
C ILE A 118 -0.92 9.49 -9.50
N THR A 119 -0.88 10.73 -9.03
CA THR A 119 -0.02 11.15 -7.92
C THR A 119 -0.82 11.96 -6.91
N THR A 120 -0.67 11.64 -5.63
CA THR A 120 -1.17 12.43 -4.48
C THR A 120 0.02 12.95 -3.67
N ALA A 121 -0.22 13.56 -2.50
CA ALA A 121 0.86 13.94 -1.58
C ALA A 121 1.69 12.75 -1.05
N THR A 122 1.14 11.54 -1.05
CA THR A 122 1.75 10.35 -0.42
C THR A 122 1.91 9.16 -1.37
N ASP A 123 1.08 9.08 -2.42
CA ASP A 123 0.89 7.85 -3.18
C ASP A 123 1.03 8.08 -4.69
N LYS A 124 1.49 7.05 -5.40
CA LYS A 124 1.69 7.08 -6.85
C LYS A 124 1.23 5.79 -7.50
N ALA A 125 0.21 5.87 -8.36
CA ALA A 125 -0.22 4.77 -9.23
C ALA A 125 0.28 4.95 -10.68
N GLN A 126 0.49 3.85 -11.39
CA GLN A 126 0.86 3.83 -12.81
C GLN A 126 0.19 2.67 -13.57
N GLY A 127 -0.13 2.90 -14.85
CA GLY A 127 -0.73 1.92 -15.76
C GLY A 127 -0.81 2.43 -17.21
N ASP A 128 -1.42 1.65 -18.12
CA ASP A 128 -1.58 2.04 -19.53
C ASP A 128 -2.88 2.85 -19.76
N ARG A 129 -3.93 2.58 -18.96
CA ARG A 129 -5.23 3.26 -19.03
C ARG A 129 -5.87 3.40 -17.66
N GLY A 130 -6.32 4.60 -17.32
CA GLY A 130 -7.08 4.91 -16.11
C GLY A 130 -8.49 5.37 -16.45
N VAL A 131 -9.48 4.93 -15.69
CA VAL A 131 -10.86 5.42 -15.77
C VAL A 131 -11.29 5.80 -14.35
N TYR A 132 -11.78 7.01 -14.19
CA TYR A 132 -12.43 7.47 -12.97
C TYR A 132 -13.89 7.82 -13.27
N ASP A 133 -14.82 7.16 -12.59
CA ASP A 133 -16.25 7.45 -12.63
C ASP A 133 -16.63 8.17 -11.33
N MET A 134 -17.05 9.43 -11.45
CA MET A 134 -17.31 10.32 -10.31
C MET A 134 -18.67 10.05 -9.67
N ASP A 135 -19.65 9.56 -10.43
CA ASP A 135 -20.97 9.18 -9.91
C ASP A 135 -20.87 7.91 -9.04
N GLN A 136 -20.10 6.92 -9.51
CA GLN A 136 -19.84 5.68 -8.79
C GLN A 136 -18.67 5.78 -7.80
N ALA A 137 -17.93 6.90 -7.82
CA ALA A 137 -16.71 7.14 -7.06
C ALA A 137 -15.71 5.97 -7.12
N VAL A 138 -15.51 5.45 -8.34
CA VAL A 138 -14.63 4.31 -8.62
C VAL A 138 -13.55 4.66 -9.64
N MET A 139 -12.32 4.32 -9.29
CA MET A 139 -11.15 4.34 -10.16
C MET A 139 -10.81 2.92 -10.60
N VAL A 140 -10.51 2.73 -11.88
CA VAL A 140 -9.99 1.49 -12.46
C VAL A 140 -8.76 1.81 -13.29
N LEU A 141 -7.65 1.15 -13.00
CA LEU A 141 -6.37 1.29 -13.70
C LEU A 141 -5.99 -0.08 -14.30
N THR A 142 -5.71 -0.10 -15.60
CA THR A 142 -5.35 -1.30 -16.38
C THR A 142 -4.08 -1.08 -17.21
N GLY A 143 -3.35 -2.14 -17.55
CA GLY A 143 -2.13 -2.07 -18.35
C GLY A 143 -1.09 -3.14 -18.01
N ARG A 144 0.08 -3.06 -18.63
CA ARG A 144 1.15 -4.07 -18.51
C ARG A 144 2.06 -3.88 -17.29
N ASP A 145 2.16 -2.67 -16.76
CA ASP A 145 3.06 -2.30 -15.64
C ASP A 145 2.28 -1.69 -14.45
N LEU A 146 1.15 -2.30 -14.10
CA LEU A 146 0.29 -1.86 -13.00
C LEU A 146 1.02 -1.87 -11.66
N LYS A 147 1.21 -0.69 -11.10
CA LYS A 147 1.85 -0.50 -9.79
C LYS A 147 1.24 0.67 -9.03
N LEU A 148 1.01 0.47 -7.74
CA LEU A 148 0.76 1.51 -6.75
C LEU A 148 1.91 1.51 -5.75
N THR A 149 2.53 2.66 -5.53
CA THR A 149 3.56 2.86 -4.51
C THR A 149 3.03 3.85 -3.47
N THR A 150 3.05 3.43 -2.21
CA THR A 150 2.75 4.24 -1.02
C THR A 150 4.06 4.51 -0.27
N PRO A 151 4.08 5.26 0.86
CA PRO A 151 5.31 5.49 1.62
C PRO A 151 5.98 4.21 2.15
N ASN A 152 5.19 3.15 2.43
CA ASN A 152 5.67 1.93 3.08
C ASN A 152 5.56 0.66 2.23
N ASP A 153 4.75 0.67 1.17
CA ASP A 153 4.45 -0.52 0.37
C ASP A 153 4.49 -0.24 -1.14
N THR A 154 4.85 -1.25 -1.92
CA THR A 154 4.64 -1.29 -3.37
C THR A 154 3.73 -2.47 -3.71
N ILE A 155 2.61 -2.15 -4.36
CA ILE A 155 1.60 -3.10 -4.82
C ILE A 155 1.70 -3.19 -6.34
N VAL A 156 1.79 -4.40 -6.88
CA VAL A 156 1.71 -4.68 -8.33
C VAL A 156 0.58 -5.66 -8.62
N ALA A 157 0.03 -5.57 -9.83
CA ALA A 157 -1.04 -6.42 -10.33
C ALA A 157 -0.82 -6.70 -11.83
N ARG A 158 -1.53 -7.68 -12.40
CA ARG A 158 -1.51 -7.99 -13.84
C ARG A 158 -2.76 -7.48 -14.57
N ASP A 159 -3.92 -7.56 -13.93
CA ASP A 159 -5.21 -7.39 -14.61
C ASP A 159 -5.84 -6.02 -14.30
N SER A 160 -5.98 -5.67 -13.02
CA SER A 160 -6.48 -4.35 -12.59
C SER A 160 -5.95 -3.90 -11.23
N LEU A 161 -5.87 -2.59 -11.05
CA LEU A 161 -5.87 -1.91 -9.76
C LEU A 161 -7.12 -1.04 -9.67
N GLU A 162 -7.92 -1.22 -8.63
CA GLU A 162 -9.20 -0.54 -8.44
C GLU A 162 -9.26 0.17 -7.09
N TYR A 163 -9.93 1.32 -7.04
CA TYR A 163 -10.19 2.06 -5.82
C TYR A 163 -11.64 2.56 -5.80
N TRP A 164 -12.39 2.16 -4.78
CA TRP A 164 -13.79 2.51 -4.56
C TRP A 164 -13.86 3.42 -3.34
N SER A 165 -13.92 4.74 -3.51
CA SER A 165 -13.73 5.67 -2.38
C SER A 165 -14.90 5.64 -1.40
N GLN A 166 -16.15 5.69 -1.89
CA GLN A 166 -17.36 5.52 -1.07
C GLN A 166 -17.36 4.22 -0.25
N ARG A 167 -16.85 3.12 -0.83
CA ARG A 167 -16.75 1.81 -0.17
C ARG A 167 -15.49 1.65 0.68
N ARG A 168 -14.57 2.62 0.64
CA ARG A 168 -13.23 2.57 1.25
C ARG A 168 -12.55 1.23 0.97
N MET A 169 -12.49 0.86 -0.31
CA MET A 169 -12.05 -0.47 -0.73
C MET A 169 -11.13 -0.37 -1.95
N ALA A 170 -9.91 -0.92 -1.85
CA ALA A 170 -9.02 -1.13 -2.99
C ALA A 170 -9.02 -2.61 -3.40
N VAL A 171 -8.84 -2.89 -4.68
CA VAL A 171 -8.67 -4.27 -5.18
C VAL A 171 -7.52 -4.34 -6.18
N ALA A 172 -6.63 -5.32 -6.00
CA ALA A 172 -5.59 -5.67 -6.95
C ALA A 172 -5.88 -7.07 -7.51
N ARG A 173 -5.94 -7.22 -8.84
CA ARG A 173 -6.31 -8.47 -9.52
C ARG A 173 -5.24 -8.99 -10.47
N GLY A 174 -5.10 -10.31 -10.49
CA GLY A 174 -4.16 -11.03 -11.36
C GLY A 174 -2.76 -11.03 -10.77
N ALA A 175 -2.35 -12.14 -10.15
CA ALA A 175 -1.02 -12.33 -9.54
C ALA A 175 -0.56 -11.13 -8.69
N ALA A 176 -1.49 -10.57 -7.91
CA ALA A 176 -1.30 -9.38 -7.12
C ALA A 176 -0.22 -9.61 -6.04
N ARG A 177 0.73 -8.67 -5.93
CA ARG A 177 1.84 -8.73 -4.97
C ARG A 177 1.99 -7.41 -4.24
N VAL A 178 2.01 -7.45 -2.92
CA VAL A 178 2.45 -6.36 -2.03
C VAL A 178 3.88 -6.67 -1.59
N THR A 179 4.77 -5.67 -1.66
CA THR A 179 6.10 -5.69 -1.07
C THR A 179 6.22 -4.52 -0.09
N THR A 180 6.46 -4.80 1.17
CA THR A 180 6.70 -3.77 2.21
C THR A 180 8.15 -3.29 2.20
N SER A 181 8.42 -2.12 2.78
CA SER A 181 9.75 -1.51 2.92
C SER A 181 10.82 -2.41 3.56
N ASP A 182 10.44 -3.40 4.38
CA ASP A 182 11.33 -4.42 4.94
C ASP A 182 11.43 -5.70 4.08
N ASN A 183 11.11 -5.61 2.79
CA ASN A 183 11.14 -6.67 1.78
C ASN A 183 10.21 -7.87 2.05
N ARG A 184 9.30 -7.82 3.04
CA ARG A 184 8.23 -8.82 3.18
C ARG A 184 7.30 -8.76 1.97
N GLN A 185 6.86 -9.93 1.50
CA GLN A 185 5.98 -10.04 0.33
C GLN A 185 4.70 -10.78 0.68
N ILE A 186 3.57 -10.29 0.17
CA ILE A 186 2.28 -10.99 0.18
C ILE A 186 1.85 -11.12 -1.28
N MET A 187 1.61 -12.34 -1.74
CA MET A 187 1.15 -12.68 -3.09
C MET A 187 -0.19 -13.40 -3.03
N ALA A 188 -1.08 -13.13 -3.99
CA ALA A 188 -2.34 -13.85 -4.20
C ALA A 188 -2.87 -13.61 -5.63
N ASP A 189 -3.90 -14.33 -6.05
CA ASP A 189 -4.60 -14.02 -7.32
C ASP A 189 -5.40 -12.72 -7.22
N THR A 190 -5.94 -12.41 -6.03
CA THR A 190 -6.63 -11.16 -5.72
C THR A 190 -6.36 -10.71 -4.29
N LEU A 191 -6.10 -9.42 -4.12
CA LEU A 191 -5.98 -8.75 -2.82
C LEU A 191 -7.06 -7.66 -2.71
N VAL A 192 -7.82 -7.65 -1.63
CA VAL A 192 -8.84 -6.63 -1.30
C VAL A 192 -8.42 -5.93 -0.03
N ALA A 193 -8.25 -4.61 -0.04
CA ALA A 193 -7.93 -3.83 1.15
C ALA A 193 -9.09 -2.91 1.52
N TYR A 194 -9.49 -2.91 2.80
CA TYR A 194 -10.50 -2.05 3.38
C TYR A 194 -9.85 -0.96 4.22
N PHE A 195 -10.34 0.28 4.11
CA PHE A 195 -9.78 1.43 4.81
C PHE A 195 -10.71 1.94 5.92
N LEU A 196 -10.12 2.36 7.03
CA LEU A 196 -10.77 3.02 8.15
C LEU A 196 -11.37 4.37 7.71
N GLU A 197 -12.44 4.80 8.39
CA GLU A 197 -12.97 6.16 8.26
C GLU A 197 -11.86 7.17 8.58
N SER A 198 -11.70 8.21 7.75
CA SER A 198 -11.05 9.42 8.23
C SER A 198 -12.11 10.19 9.00
N ALA A 199 -12.07 10.13 10.33
CA ALA A 199 -12.95 10.94 11.14
C ALA A 199 -12.77 12.43 10.78
N PRO A 200 -13.85 13.25 10.70
CA PRO A 200 -13.68 14.70 10.75
C PRO A 200 -12.92 15.06 12.03
N GLY A 201 -11.99 16.01 11.92
CA GLY A 201 -10.91 16.19 12.89
C GLY A 201 -11.36 16.30 14.35
N VAL A 202 -11.19 15.23 15.12
CA VAL A 202 -11.20 15.27 16.57
C VAL A 202 -9.78 15.54 17.04
N GLN A 203 -9.56 16.66 17.75
CA GLN A 203 -8.37 16.78 18.61
C GLN A 203 -8.26 15.54 19.49
N ALA A 204 -7.02 15.16 19.81
CA ALA A 204 -6.73 14.03 20.70
C ALA A 204 -7.43 14.21 22.06
N ALA A 205 -8.61 13.60 22.20
CA ALA A 205 -9.27 13.43 23.47
C ALA A 205 -8.40 12.47 24.30
N ALA A 206 -7.59 13.05 25.19
CA ALA A 206 -6.66 12.31 26.02
C ALA A 206 -7.41 11.24 26.82
N ALA A 207 -7.24 9.98 26.41
CA ALA A 207 -7.74 8.84 27.13
C ALA A 207 -7.02 8.76 28.49
N ARG A 208 -7.66 9.32 29.52
CA ARG A 208 -7.27 9.09 30.91
C ARG A 208 -7.41 7.60 31.19
N ALA A 209 -6.28 6.91 31.36
CA ALA A 209 -6.28 5.54 31.84
C ALA A 209 -6.85 5.50 33.28
N PRO A 210 -7.79 4.59 33.59
CA PRO A 210 -7.99 4.16 34.97
C PRO A 210 -6.79 3.29 35.37
N ALA A 211 -6.21 3.59 36.53
CA ALA A 211 -5.10 2.83 37.10
C ALA A 211 -5.59 1.74 38.08
N ALA A 212 -4.65 0.86 38.47
CA ALA A 212 -4.77 -0.32 39.35
C ALA A 212 -5.27 -1.61 38.67
N GLY A 213 -4.63 -2.76 38.86
CA GLY A 213 -3.35 -3.04 39.54
C GLY A 213 -3.14 -4.53 39.84
N GLY A 214 -1.92 -4.94 40.22
CA GLY A 214 -1.65 -6.26 40.83
C GLY A 214 -0.91 -7.26 39.95
N ALA A 215 0.32 -7.59 40.35
CA ALA A 215 1.27 -8.46 39.66
C ALA A 215 0.99 -9.97 39.78
N ALA A 216 1.49 -10.73 38.79
CA ALA A 216 2.33 -11.91 39.03
C ALA A 216 3.27 -12.14 37.82
N SER A 217 4.53 -12.46 38.09
CA SER A 217 5.61 -12.55 37.10
C SER A 217 5.94 -13.98 36.68
N GLY A 218 6.35 -14.15 35.42
CA GLY A 218 6.95 -15.39 34.90
C GLY A 218 7.77 -15.07 33.66
N ALA A 219 9.09 -14.93 33.81
CA ALA A 219 9.96 -14.40 32.77
C ALA A 219 10.57 -15.49 31.88
N ALA A 220 10.65 -15.22 30.58
CA ALA A 220 11.68 -15.73 29.69
C ALA A 220 11.99 -14.63 28.68
N GLY A 221 13.24 -14.17 28.64
CA GLY A 221 13.64 -12.96 27.91
C GLY A 221 13.75 -13.17 26.40
N GLY A 222 13.34 -12.16 25.64
CA GLY A 222 13.79 -11.91 24.27
C GLY A 222 14.29 -10.48 24.19
N SER A 223 15.44 -10.27 23.54
CA SER A 223 16.00 -8.92 23.34
C SER A 223 14.99 -8.02 22.62
N GLY A 224 14.90 -6.76 23.05
CA GLY A 224 13.98 -5.78 22.49
C GLY A 224 14.37 -5.36 21.08
N ALA A 225 14.03 -6.19 20.08
CA ALA A 225 13.96 -5.76 18.70
C ALA A 225 12.85 -4.70 18.56
N ALA A 226 13.12 -3.65 17.77
CA ALA A 226 12.10 -2.67 17.43
C ALA A 226 10.89 -3.35 16.74
N PRO A 227 9.65 -2.81 16.87
CA PRO A 227 8.50 -3.32 16.15
C PRO A 227 8.77 -3.40 14.63
N ARG A 228 8.43 -4.51 13.99
CA ARG A 228 8.68 -4.74 12.56
C ARG A 228 7.51 -4.32 11.67
N PRO A 229 7.76 -3.69 10.50
CA PRO A 229 6.78 -3.58 9.42
C PRO A 229 5.58 -2.74 9.84
N VAL A 230 4.33 -3.16 9.63
CA VAL A 230 3.80 -4.28 8.81
C VAL A 230 3.18 -3.78 7.49
N PRO A 231 2.83 -4.60 6.46
CA PRO A 231 2.15 -4.08 5.26
C PRO A 231 0.88 -3.30 5.63
N GLY A 232 0.70 -2.11 5.08
CA GLY A 232 -0.37 -1.19 5.46
C GLY A 232 -0.15 -0.46 6.79
N GLU A 233 0.97 -0.63 7.50
CA GLU A 233 1.30 0.20 8.67
C GLU A 233 1.52 1.65 8.25
N GLY A 234 1.07 2.60 9.09
CA GLY A 234 0.99 4.03 8.73
C GLY A 234 -0.07 4.38 7.67
N SER A 235 -0.66 3.39 7.00
CA SER A 235 -1.81 3.57 6.11
C SER A 235 -3.12 3.41 6.89
N LYS A 236 -4.21 3.99 6.38
CA LYS A 236 -5.55 3.87 7.00
C LYS A 236 -6.20 2.50 6.74
N VAL A 237 -5.44 1.41 6.63
CA VAL A 237 -5.95 0.07 6.28
C VAL A 237 -6.44 -0.66 7.53
N ASP A 238 -7.72 -1.01 7.56
CA ASP A 238 -8.34 -1.85 8.60
C ASP A 238 -7.92 -3.32 8.44
N ARG A 239 -8.15 -3.83 7.22
CA ARG A 239 -8.05 -5.25 6.90
C ARG A 239 -7.74 -5.47 5.43
N VAL A 240 -6.94 -6.50 5.15
CA VAL A 240 -6.67 -7.03 3.82
C VAL A 240 -7.21 -8.46 3.77
N GLU A 241 -7.96 -8.77 2.72
CA GLU A 241 -8.45 -10.10 2.39
C GLU A 241 -7.74 -10.58 1.12
N VAL A 242 -7.25 -11.82 1.15
CA VAL A 242 -6.38 -12.37 0.11
C VAL A 242 -6.95 -13.70 -0.39
N PHE A 243 -7.00 -13.88 -1.71
CA PHE A 243 -7.73 -14.97 -2.35
C PHE A 243 -6.93 -15.57 -3.51
N GLY A 244 -6.84 -16.91 -3.51
CA GLY A 244 -6.15 -17.69 -4.55
C GLY A 244 -4.63 -17.61 -4.42
N ASN A 245 -3.94 -18.76 -4.51
CA ASN A 245 -2.48 -18.87 -4.52
C ASN A 245 -1.76 -18.00 -3.47
N VAL A 246 -2.29 -17.99 -2.23
CA VAL A 246 -1.80 -17.09 -1.18
C VAL A 246 -0.40 -17.52 -0.77
N GLU A 247 0.57 -16.61 -0.86
CA GLU A 247 1.93 -16.82 -0.40
C GLU A 247 2.46 -15.59 0.35
N ILE A 248 2.77 -15.77 1.63
CA ILE A 248 3.40 -14.76 2.49
C ILE A 248 4.87 -15.15 2.63
N ARG A 249 5.78 -14.29 2.17
CA ARG A 249 7.23 -14.42 2.36
C ARG A 249 7.72 -13.44 3.41
N THR A 250 8.49 -13.98 4.35
CA THR A 250 9.27 -13.21 5.31
C THR A 250 10.75 -13.57 5.17
N GLU A 251 11.61 -12.92 5.95
CA GLU A 251 13.05 -13.20 6.00
C GLU A 251 13.39 -14.68 6.29
N THR A 252 12.59 -15.35 7.13
CA THR A 252 12.91 -16.70 7.64
C THR A 252 11.91 -17.78 7.25
N GLU A 253 10.71 -17.41 6.79
CA GLU A 253 9.66 -18.37 6.45
C GLU A 253 8.75 -17.95 5.28
N VAL A 254 8.22 -18.98 4.61
CA VAL A 254 7.20 -18.87 3.56
C VAL A 254 5.94 -19.61 4.00
N VAL A 255 4.82 -18.91 4.06
CA VAL A 255 3.49 -19.45 4.41
C VAL A 255 2.64 -19.47 3.15
N ARG A 256 2.01 -20.61 2.83
CA ARG A 256 1.11 -20.78 1.70
C ARG A 256 -0.30 -21.18 2.14
N GLY A 257 -1.32 -20.88 1.33
CA GLY A 257 -2.67 -21.40 1.46
C GLY A 257 -3.63 -20.90 0.37
N ASP A 258 -4.93 -21.18 0.52
CA ASP A 258 -5.94 -20.86 -0.50
C ASP A 258 -6.53 -19.44 -0.32
N ARG A 259 -6.70 -19.01 0.93
CA ARG A 259 -7.24 -17.69 1.29
C ARG A 259 -6.64 -17.18 2.60
N GLY A 260 -6.75 -15.89 2.85
CA GLY A 260 -6.35 -15.32 4.12
C GLY A 260 -7.00 -13.99 4.45
N VAL A 261 -6.86 -13.59 5.71
CA VAL A 261 -7.32 -12.31 6.23
C VAL A 261 -6.22 -11.75 7.12
N TYR A 262 -5.84 -10.49 6.92
CA TYR A 262 -4.75 -9.84 7.63
C TYR A 262 -5.21 -8.46 8.12
N SER A 263 -4.87 -8.10 9.36
CA SER A 263 -5.16 -6.80 9.94
C SER A 263 -3.85 -6.08 10.30
N PRO A 264 -3.50 -4.96 9.63
CA PRO A 264 -2.33 -4.15 9.99
C PRO A 264 -2.42 -3.62 11.43
N VAL A 265 -3.61 -3.29 11.90
CA VAL A 265 -3.86 -2.81 13.27
C VAL A 265 -3.36 -3.82 14.32
N SER A 266 -3.69 -5.11 14.15
CA SER A 266 -3.24 -6.18 15.07
C SER A 266 -1.89 -6.80 14.71
N GLY A 267 -1.44 -6.65 13.45
CA GLY A 267 -0.29 -7.38 12.91
C GLY A 267 -0.54 -8.87 12.69
N MET A 268 -1.80 -9.32 12.80
CA MET A 268 -2.18 -10.74 12.72
C MET A 268 -2.72 -11.07 11.33
N ALA A 269 -2.18 -12.13 10.72
CA ALA A 269 -2.69 -12.76 9.52
C ALA A 269 -3.22 -14.16 9.84
N ARG A 270 -4.38 -14.52 9.28
CA ARG A 270 -5.00 -15.85 9.36
C ARG A 270 -5.07 -16.41 7.94
N VAL A 271 -4.36 -17.50 7.68
CA VAL A 271 -4.31 -18.19 6.39
C VAL A 271 -5.11 -19.50 6.52
N LEU A 272 -5.95 -19.82 5.55
CA LEU A 272 -6.82 -21.00 5.55
C LEU A 272 -6.74 -21.74 4.22
N GLY A 273 -6.92 -23.06 4.29
CA GLY A 273 -6.93 -23.95 3.13
C GLY A 273 -5.53 -24.32 2.66
N ASN A 274 -5.26 -25.62 2.51
CA ASN A 274 -3.98 -26.20 2.04
C ASN A 274 -2.72 -25.57 2.67
N VAL A 275 -2.77 -25.29 3.97
CA VAL A 275 -1.78 -24.43 4.61
C VAL A 275 -0.45 -25.14 4.77
N ARG A 276 0.62 -24.55 4.20
CA ARG A 276 2.00 -25.05 4.33
C ARG A 276 2.93 -23.93 4.79
N ILE A 277 3.68 -24.18 5.86
CA ILE A 277 4.71 -23.27 6.39
C ILE A 277 6.08 -23.92 6.15
N THR A 278 6.96 -23.22 5.43
CA THR A 278 8.37 -23.57 5.25
C THR A 278 9.24 -22.64 6.09
N ARG A 279 10.08 -23.15 6.98
CA ARG A 279 11.06 -22.36 7.74
C ARG A 279 12.41 -23.10 7.75
N GLY A 280 13.36 -22.61 6.93
CA GLY A 280 14.59 -23.36 6.65
C GLY A 280 14.27 -24.74 6.05
N GLN A 281 14.77 -25.81 6.68
CA GLN A 281 14.47 -27.19 6.29
C GLN A 281 13.12 -27.71 6.83
N ASN A 282 12.51 -27.01 7.79
CA ASN A 282 11.30 -27.48 8.47
C ASN A 282 10.03 -27.20 7.65
N GLN A 283 9.13 -28.19 7.61
CA GLN A 283 7.87 -28.13 6.87
C GLN A 283 6.70 -28.45 7.80
N LEU A 284 5.74 -27.55 7.92
CA LEU A 284 4.50 -27.75 8.67
C LEU A 284 3.29 -27.69 7.72
N GLN A 285 2.31 -28.56 7.89
CA GLN A 285 1.12 -28.68 7.07
C GLN A 285 -0.15 -28.81 7.91
N GLY A 286 -1.19 -28.05 7.56
CA GLY A 286 -2.48 -28.04 8.26
C GLY A 286 -3.58 -27.31 7.48
N GLN A 287 -4.72 -27.09 8.14
CA GLN A 287 -5.88 -26.42 7.51
C GLN A 287 -5.90 -24.90 7.76
N GLU A 288 -5.26 -24.44 8.83
CA GLU A 288 -5.25 -23.04 9.25
C GLU A 288 -3.89 -22.68 9.87
N ALA A 289 -3.39 -21.48 9.57
CA ALA A 289 -2.29 -20.86 10.31
C ALA A 289 -2.68 -19.45 10.78
N ILE A 290 -2.24 -19.10 11.98
CA ILE A 290 -2.28 -17.76 12.54
C ILE A 290 -0.83 -17.27 12.63
N VAL A 291 -0.52 -16.20 11.91
CA VAL A 291 0.81 -15.62 11.76
C VAL A 291 0.80 -14.22 12.36
N ASN A 292 1.64 -13.97 13.36
CA ASN A 292 1.89 -12.61 13.83
C ASN A 292 3.05 -12.02 13.02
N LEU A 293 2.75 -11.07 12.13
CA LEU A 293 3.72 -10.45 11.22
C LEU A 293 4.64 -9.41 11.89
N ARG A 294 4.37 -9.01 13.14
CA ARG A 294 5.27 -8.19 13.97
C ARG A 294 6.31 -9.05 14.71
N THR A 295 5.87 -10.17 15.28
CA THR A 295 6.73 -11.07 16.08
C THR A 295 7.31 -12.24 15.29
N GLY A 296 6.83 -12.53 14.07
CA GLY A 296 7.28 -13.67 13.26
C GLY A 296 6.89 -15.02 13.86
N ILE A 297 5.91 -15.02 14.76
CA ILE A 297 5.41 -16.23 15.42
C ILE A 297 4.25 -16.76 14.57
N SER A 298 4.48 -17.91 13.96
CA SER A 298 3.49 -18.66 13.20
C SER A 298 2.98 -19.85 14.02
N ARG A 299 1.66 -19.89 14.25
CA ARG A 299 0.95 -20.97 14.94
C ARG A 299 0.03 -21.69 13.96
N LEU A 300 0.33 -22.95 13.69
CA LEU A 300 -0.56 -23.82 12.94
C LEU A 300 -1.73 -24.27 13.85
N VAL A 301 -2.95 -24.27 13.31
CA VAL A 301 -4.17 -24.62 14.05
C VAL A 301 -4.88 -25.78 13.35
N SER A 302 -5.26 -26.80 14.10
CA SER A 302 -6.12 -27.88 13.63
C SER A 302 -7.58 -27.44 13.65
N ALA A 303 -8.31 -27.67 12.55
CA ALA A 303 -9.76 -27.69 12.60
C ALA A 303 -10.24 -28.81 13.56
N PRO A 304 -11.42 -28.71 14.18
CA PRO A 304 -11.95 -29.76 15.05
C PRO A 304 -11.95 -31.13 14.34
N GLY A 305 -11.37 -32.15 14.99
CA GLY A 305 -11.22 -33.50 14.43
C GLY A 305 -10.06 -33.70 13.44
N GLN A 306 -9.32 -32.65 13.06
CA GLN A 306 -8.15 -32.75 12.19
C GLN A 306 -6.84 -32.75 12.99
N ARG A 307 -5.76 -33.27 12.39
CA ARG A 307 -4.40 -33.22 12.95
C ARG A 307 -3.51 -32.32 12.12
N VAL A 308 -2.65 -31.55 12.78
CA VAL A 308 -1.53 -30.87 12.14
C VAL A 308 -0.35 -31.83 12.00
N GLN A 309 0.40 -31.74 10.90
CA GLN A 309 1.59 -32.55 10.66
C GLN A 309 2.80 -31.65 10.43
N GLY A 310 3.92 -31.96 11.09
CA GLY A 310 5.18 -31.25 10.92
C GLY A 310 6.34 -32.22 10.77
N LEU A 311 7.18 -32.00 9.77
CA LEU A 311 8.51 -32.59 9.68
C LEU A 311 9.50 -31.53 10.17
N VAL A 312 10.06 -31.78 11.35
CA VAL A 312 11.16 -31.00 11.91
C VAL A 312 12.42 -31.82 11.72
N LEU A 313 13.35 -31.34 10.89
CA LEU A 313 14.66 -31.95 10.77
C LEU A 313 15.55 -31.32 11.85
N PRO A 314 16.13 -32.10 12.77
CA PRO A 314 17.20 -31.57 13.61
C PRO A 314 18.35 -31.21 12.69
N SER A 315 18.76 -29.94 12.70
CA SER A 315 20.01 -29.52 12.06
C SER A 315 21.16 -30.24 12.75
N SER A 316 21.65 -31.33 12.13
CA SER A 316 23.00 -31.81 12.35
C SER A 316 23.91 -30.59 12.27
N GLY A 317 24.68 -30.34 13.32
CA GLY A 317 25.36 -29.07 13.50
C GLY A 317 26.28 -28.74 12.32
N GLN A 318 26.70 -27.47 12.25
CA GLN A 318 27.99 -27.17 11.63
C GLN A 318 29.00 -28.16 12.21
N GLU A 319 29.55 -29.00 11.35
CA GLU A 319 30.58 -29.95 11.74
C GLU A 319 31.76 -29.11 12.21
N ALA A 320 31.95 -29.08 13.53
CA ALA A 320 33.01 -28.32 14.14
C ALA A 320 34.32 -28.99 13.73
N THR A 321 34.98 -28.42 12.72
CA THR A 321 36.29 -28.87 12.23
C THR A 321 37.22 -29.05 13.44
N PRO A 322 37.66 -30.28 13.75
CA PRO A 322 38.53 -30.51 14.89
C PRO A 322 39.83 -29.69 14.73
N PRO A 323 40.35 -29.06 15.80
CA PRO A 323 41.58 -28.31 15.70
C PRO A 323 42.78 -29.24 15.49
N GLY A 324 43.48 -29.06 14.36
CA GLY A 324 44.89 -29.41 14.18
C GLY A 324 45.35 -30.84 14.53
N GLY A 325 45.28 -31.75 13.56
CA GLY A 325 46.08 -32.99 13.53
C GLY A 325 47.06 -32.96 12.35
N ALA A 326 48.35 -33.26 12.58
CA ALA A 326 49.41 -33.10 11.58
C ALA A 326 49.36 -34.12 10.43
N ALA A 327 50.05 -33.80 9.33
CA ALA A 327 50.03 -34.52 8.07
C ALA A 327 50.66 -35.93 8.09
N ALA A 328 50.21 -36.77 7.16
CA ALA A 328 50.94 -37.94 6.65
C ALA A 328 50.73 -38.05 5.12
N PRO A 329 51.71 -38.57 4.35
CA PRO A 329 51.80 -38.30 2.90
C PRO A 329 51.03 -39.28 2.01
N SER A 330 50.78 -38.82 0.77
CA SER A 330 50.17 -39.60 -0.32
C SER A 330 51.02 -40.82 -0.72
N PRO A 331 50.40 -42.01 -0.96
CA PRO A 331 51.09 -43.11 -1.60
C PRO A 331 51.24 -42.87 -3.12
N SER A 332 52.47 -43.01 -3.63
CA SER A 332 52.76 -42.99 -5.07
C SER A 332 52.11 -44.17 -5.82
N PRO A 333 51.77 -44.02 -7.11
CA PRO A 333 51.14 -45.10 -7.89
C PRO A 333 52.12 -46.24 -8.23
N SER A 334 51.65 -47.47 -8.12
CA SER A 334 52.38 -48.68 -8.52
C SER A 334 52.54 -48.81 -10.06
N PRO A 335 53.63 -49.43 -10.56
CA PRO A 335 53.90 -49.51 -11.99
C PRO A 335 53.11 -50.62 -12.69
N ALA A 336 52.52 -50.30 -13.84
CA ALA A 336 51.94 -51.29 -14.74
C ALA A 336 53.03 -51.97 -15.59
N GLN A 337 53.39 -53.22 -15.25
CA GLN A 337 54.14 -54.08 -16.18
C GLN A 337 53.17 -54.84 -17.09
N GLY A 338 53.11 -54.43 -18.37
CA GLY A 338 52.47 -55.19 -19.45
C GLY A 338 53.51 -55.63 -20.48
N ARG A 339 53.88 -56.92 -20.47
CA ARG A 339 54.68 -57.55 -21.55
C ARG A 339 53.79 -57.86 -22.75
N GLY A 340 54.27 -57.70 -23.99
CA GLY A 340 53.37 -57.91 -25.14
C GLY A 340 53.90 -58.11 -26.57
N ARG A 341 55.18 -58.48 -26.78
CA ARG A 341 55.79 -58.87 -28.09
C ARG A 341 55.99 -57.75 -29.13
#